data_AF-A0A1G6WPP3-F1
#
_entry.id   AF-A0A1G6WPP3-F1
#
_cell.length_a   1.000
_cell.length_b   1.000
_cell.length_c   1.000
_cell.angle_alpha   90.00
_cell.angle_beta   90.00
_cell.angle_gamma   90.00
#
_symmetry.space_group_name_H-M   'P 1'
#
loop_
_entity.id
_entity.type
_entity.pdbx_description
1 polymer ?
#
loop_
_entity_poly.entity_id
_entity_poly.type
_entity_poly.pdbx_seq_one_letter_code
_entity_poly.pdbx_strand_id
1 'polypeptide(L)' 'MAKILIVIGIVLVVVGVIWLVFPNAFSWFGNLPGDIKHTSGNTRVYFPVVTMVVISVIATIVLNLFNR' A
#
# COMPACT_ATOMS: atom_id res chain seq x y z
N MET A 1 -23.10 -2.21 -6.57
CA MET A 1 -22.85 -1.99 -5.13
C MET A 1 -22.52 -3.27 -4.38
N ALA A 2 -23.42 -4.27 -4.27
CA ALA A 2 -23.15 -5.52 -3.54
C ALA A 2 -21.89 -6.27 -4.00
N LYS A 3 -21.66 -6.38 -5.32
CA LYS A 3 -20.45 -7.01 -5.88
C LYS A 3 -19.16 -6.31 -5.44
N ILE A 4 -19.16 -4.98 -5.33
CA ILE A 4 -18.00 -4.20 -4.90
C ILE A 4 -17.69 -4.48 -3.43
N LEU A 5 -18.71 -4.55 -2.58
CA LEU A 5 -18.56 -4.91 -1.16
C LEU A 5 -17.96 -6.31 -0.99
N ILE A 6 -18.43 -7.28 -1.80
CA ILE A 6 -17.89 -8.65 -1.78
C ILE A 6 -16.42 -8.66 -2.19
N VAL A 7 -16.06 -7.96 -3.27
CA VAL A 7 -14.66 -7.85 -3.73
C VAL A 7 -13.77 -7.22 -2.66
N ILE A 8 -14.20 -6.11 -2.06
CA ILE A 8 -13.45 -5.45 -0.96
C ILE A 8 -13.26 -6.40 0.22
N GLY A 9 -14.32 -7.13 0.62
CA GLY A 9 -14.25 -8.11 1.71
C GLY A 9 -13.21 -9.21 1.45
N ILE A 10 -13.19 -9.77 0.23
CA ILE A 10 -12.21 -10.78 -0.17
C ILE A 10 -10.79 -10.20 -0.12
N VAL A 11 -10.58 -8.98 -0.64
CA VAL A 11 -9.27 -8.30 -0.62
C VAL A 11 -8.80 -8.10 0.82
N LEU A 12 -9.68 -7.66 1.73
CA LEU A 12 -9.33 -7.48 3.14
C LEU A 12 -8.93 -8.79 3.83
N VAL A 13 -9.63 -9.89 3.56
CA VAL A 13 -9.27 -11.22 4.09
C VAL A 13 -7.88 -11.63 3.61
N VAL A 14 -7.59 -11.48 2.31
CA VAL A 14 -6.28 -11.81 1.74
C VAL A 14 -5.18 -10.97 2.39
N VAL A 15 -5.38 -9.66 2.53
CA VAL A 15 -4.42 -8.76 3.20
C VAL A 15 -4.20 -9.19 4.66
N GLY A 16 -5.27 -9.53 5.38
CA GLY A 16 -5.18 -9.99 6.78
C GLY A 16 -4.40 -11.29 6.93
N VAL A 17 -4.61 -12.25 6.04
CA VAL A 17 -3.85 -13.52 6.03
C VAL A 17 -2.37 -13.27 5.74
N ILE A 18 -2.05 -12.42 4.76
CA ILE A 18 -0.66 -12.05 4.46
C ILE A 18 -0.01 -11.41 5.68
N TRP A 19 -0.71 -10.51 6.37
CA TRP A 19 -0.21 -9.87 7.58
C TRP A 19 0.04 -10.87 8.72
N LEU A 20 -0.84 -11.86 8.89
CA LEU A 20 -0.71 -12.88 9.92
C LEU A 20 0.51 -13.80 9.68
N VAL A 21 0.71 -14.24 8.43
CA VAL A 21 1.79 -15.17 8.08
C VAL A 21 3.13 -14.45 7.94
N PHE A 22 3.12 -13.20 7.48
CA PHE A 22 4.29 -12.37 7.26
C PHE A 22 4.15 -11.03 8.00
N PRO A 23 4.48 -10.96 9.31
CA PRO A 23 4.30 -9.75 10.11
C PRO A 23 5.05 -8.54 9.56
N ASN A 24 6.18 -8.78 8.89
CA ASN A 24 7.02 -7.75 8.27
C ASN A 24 6.70 -7.49 6.79
N ALA A 25 5.66 -8.10 6.22
CA ALA A 25 5.33 -7.96 4.79
C ALA A 25 4.99 -6.53 4.38
N PHE A 26 4.59 -5.66 5.31
CA PHE A 26 4.29 -4.25 5.02
C PHE A 26 5.29 -3.27 5.63
N SER A 27 6.38 -3.78 6.24
CA SER A 27 7.40 -2.94 6.89
C SER A 27 8.15 -2.01 5.92
N TRP A 28 8.19 -2.34 4.63
CA TRP A 28 8.77 -1.51 3.58
C TRP A 28 7.89 -0.32 3.18
N PHE A 29 6.59 -0.36 3.49
CA PHE A 29 5.64 0.67 3.10
C PHE A 29 5.93 1.98 3.86
N GLY A 30 6.28 3.05 3.14
CA GLY A 30 6.69 4.31 3.74
C GLY A 30 8.10 4.30 4.33
N ASN A 31 8.93 3.29 4.04
CA ASN A 31 10.36 3.19 4.41
C ASN A 31 11.28 3.14 3.17
N LEU A 32 10.78 3.51 1.99
CA LEU A 32 11.59 3.49 0.78
C LEU A 32 12.61 4.64 0.78
N PRO A 33 13.80 4.44 0.18
CA PRO A 33 14.76 5.52 0.01
C PRO A 33 14.12 6.66 -0.80
N GLY A 34 14.05 7.85 -0.21
CA GLY A 34 13.35 9.01 -0.76
C GLY A 34 11.98 9.32 -0.12
N ASP A 35 11.48 8.46 0.77
CA ASP A 35 10.36 8.81 1.64
C ASP A 35 10.82 9.83 2.69
N ILE A 36 10.13 10.97 2.78
CA ILE A 36 10.51 12.08 3.66
C ILE A 36 9.98 11.78 5.06
N LYS A 37 10.90 11.63 6.01
CA LYS A 37 10.59 11.47 7.44
C LYS A 37 11.19 12.64 8.20
N HIS A 38 10.34 13.53 8.66
CA HIS A 38 10.77 14.62 9.52
C HIS A 38 10.25 14.38 10.93
N THR A 39 11.17 14.17 11.88
CA THR A 39 10.83 14.07 13.30
C THR A 39 11.42 15.28 14.01
N SER A 40 10.55 16.13 14.57
CA SER A 40 10.93 17.29 15.36
C SER A 40 10.20 17.24 16.69
N GLY A 41 10.92 16.93 17.77
CA GLY A 41 10.36 16.81 19.12
C GLY A 41 9.17 15.84 19.18
N ASN A 42 7.98 16.39 19.47
CA ASN A 42 6.73 15.63 19.57
C ASN A 42 5.96 15.51 18.24
N THR A 43 6.46 16.12 17.15
CA THR A 43 5.83 16.12 15.83
C THR A 43 6.60 15.22 14.87
N ARG A 44 5.86 14.36 14.18
CA ARG A 44 6.41 13.40 13.25
C ARG A 44 5.62 13.47 11.94
N VAL A 45 6.27 13.99 10.91
CA VAL A 45 5.70 14.15 9.58
C VAL A 45 6.25 13.05 8.67
N TYR A 46 5.35 12.25 8.12
CA TYR A 46 5.66 11.21 7.16
C TYR A 46 5.11 11.58 5.79
N PHE A 47 5.99 11.65 4.79
CA PHE A 47 5.64 11.91 3.40
C PHE A 47 6.19 10.78 2.52
N PRO A 48 5.41 9.70 2.32
CA PRO A 48 5.85 8.52 1.59
C PRO A 48 5.73 8.71 0.07
N VAL A 49 6.43 9.70 -0.47
CA VAL A 49 6.33 10.12 -1.88
C VAL A 49 6.73 9.00 -2.84
N VAL A 50 7.84 8.32 -2.56
CA VAL A 50 8.34 7.24 -3.44
C VAL A 50 7.41 6.04 -3.37
N THR A 51 6.96 5.68 -2.17
CA THR A 51 5.96 4.62 -1.97
C THR A 51 4.70 4.89 -2.80
N MET A 52 4.17 6.12 -2.77
CA MET A 52 2.98 6.50 -3.54
C MET A 52 3.18 6.39 -5.05
N VAL A 53 4.34 6.82 -5.56
CA VAL A 53 4.67 6.70 -6.99
C VAL A 53 4.75 5.24 -7.41
N VAL A 54 5.43 4.39 -6.64
CA VAL A 54 5.55 2.95 -6.94
C VAL A 54 4.18 2.28 -7.01
N ILE A 55 3.30 2.54 -6.03
CA ILE A 55 1.94 1.99 -6.01
C ILE A 55 1.16 2.44 -7.23
N SER A 56 1.23 3.73 -7.59
CA SER A 56 0.52 4.28 -8.75
C SER A 56 0.99 3.63 -10.05
N VAL A 57 2.31 3.46 -10.25
CA VAL A 57 2.86 2.79 -11.43
C VAL A 57 2.40 1.33 -11.51
N ILE A 58 2.48 0.58 -10.40
CA ILE A 58 2.04 -0.82 -10.36
C ILE A 58 0.56 -0.92 -10.67
N ALA A 59 -0.29 -0.11 -10.03
CA ALA A 59 -1.72 -0.09 -10.28
C ALA A 59 -2.03 0.25 -11.74
N THR A 60 -1.32 1.21 -12.33
CA THR A 60 -1.48 1.59 -13.74
C THR A 60 -1.14 0.44 -14.67
N ILE A 61 -0.01 -0.26 -14.44
CA ILE A 61 0.39 -1.42 -15.25
C ILE A 61 -0.64 -2.53 -15.15
N VAL A 62 -1.08 -2.86 -13.94
CA VAL A 62 -2.07 -3.92 -13.68
C VAL A 62 -3.40 -3.59 -14.36
N LEU A 63 -3.93 -2.38 -14.15
CA LEU A 63 -5.16 -1.94 -14.80
C LEU A 63 -5.04 -1.97 -16.32
N ASN A 64 -3.93 -1.47 -16.88
CA ASN A 64 -3.72 -1.46 -18.32
C ASN A 64 -3.60 -2.88 -18.91
N LEU A 65 -3.09 -3.85 -18.15
CA LEU A 65 -3.03 -5.25 -18.57
C LEU A 65 -4.42 -5.91 -18.61
N PHE A 66 -5.30 -5.57 -17.67
CA PHE A 66 -6.68 -6.06 -17.63
C PHE A 66 -7.66 -5.30 -18.51
N ASN A 67 -7.28 -4.09 -18.98
CA ASN A 67 -8.10 -3.24 -19.83
C ASN A 67 -7.74 -3.35 -21.33
N ARG A 68 -6.86 -4.29 -21.70
CA ARG A 68 -6.71 -4.82 -23.06
C ARG A 68 -7.61 -6.03 -23.23
#